data_AF-A0A2R5L3Q8-F1
#
_entry.id   AF-A0A2R5L3Q8-F1
#
_cell.length_a   1.000
_cell.length_b   1.000
_cell.length_c   1.000
_cell.angle_alpha   90.00
_cell.angle_beta   90.00
_cell.angle_gamma   90.00
#
_symmetry.space_group_name_H-M   'P 1'
#
loop_
_entity.id
_entity.type
_entity.pdbx_description
1 polymer ?
#
loop_
_entity_poly.entity_id
_entity_poly.type
_entity_poly.pdbx_seq_one_letter_code
_entity_poly.pdbx_strand_id
1 'polypeptide(L)'
;VTGGRDRSSILGDVFESVLGAIYLDSGLETARKYGLSHLIYEVEHIYENDDLIDFKTALQEHSQSKYKDVPTYELLGEDGPDHAKLFKIGV
;
A
#
# COMPACT_ATOMS: atom_id res chain seq x y z
N VAL A 1 20.10 8.37 -20.99
CA VAL A 1 18.65 8.48 -20.71
C VAL A 1 18.43 8.07 -19.26
N THR A 2 17.77 8.88 -18.43
CA THR A 2 17.75 8.74 -16.95
C THR A 2 16.76 7.70 -16.40
N GLY A 3 16.21 6.80 -17.22
CA GLY A 3 15.32 5.70 -16.79
C GLY A 3 14.01 6.15 -16.12
N GLY A 4 13.65 7.43 -16.19
CA GLY A 4 12.45 7.94 -15.51
C GLY A 4 11.13 7.43 -16.11
N ARG A 5 11.15 7.01 -17.39
CA ARG A 5 10.00 6.44 -18.09
C ARG A 5 9.49 5.14 -17.45
N ASP A 6 10.36 4.43 -16.73
CA ASP A 6 10.06 3.11 -16.15
C ASP A 6 9.93 3.17 -14.62
N ARG A 7 10.02 4.36 -14.01
CA ARG A 7 9.89 4.53 -12.56
C ARG A 7 8.45 4.80 -12.17
N SER A 8 7.85 3.88 -11.41
CA SER A 8 6.46 3.96 -10.97
C SER A 8 6.13 5.26 -10.23
N SER A 9 7.03 5.78 -9.39
CA SER A 9 6.83 7.05 -8.70
C SER A 9 6.69 8.24 -9.67
N ILE A 10 7.55 8.31 -10.69
CA ILE A 10 7.50 9.36 -11.71
C ILE A 10 6.24 9.23 -12.56
N LEU A 11 5.84 8.01 -12.91
CA LEU A 11 4.62 7.78 -13.67
C LEU A 11 3.37 8.16 -12.86
N GLY A 12 3.37 7.90 -11.55
CA GLY A 12 2.33 8.34 -10.62
C GLY A 12 2.22 9.87 -10.57
N ASP A 13 3.33 10.56 -10.34
CA ASP A 13 3.37 12.03 -10.30
C ASP A 13 2.84 12.66 -11.60
N VAL A 14 3.18 12.08 -12.75
CA VAL A 14 2.69 12.53 -14.06
C VAL A 14 1.19 12.31 -14.20
N PHE A 15 0.67 11.15 -13.76
CA PHE A 15 -0.76 10.86 -13.80
C PHE A 15 -1.56 11.86 -12.95
N GLU A 16 -1.09 12.14 -11.72
CA GLU A 16 -1.70 13.15 -10.84
C GLU A 16 -1.66 14.55 -11.46
N SER A 17 -0.55 14.91 -12.10
CA SER A 17 -0.40 16.19 -12.79
C SER A 17 -1.40 16.36 -13.94
N VAL A 18 -1.65 15.29 -14.72
CA VAL A 18 -2.65 15.29 -15.80
C VAL A 18 -4.07 15.42 -15.23
N LEU A 19 -4.38 14.72 -14.14
CA LEU A 19 -5.66 14.88 -13.43
C LEU A 19 -5.88 16.31 -12.94
N GLY A 20 -4.83 16.93 -12.38
CA GLY A 20 -4.85 18.33 -11.97
C GLY A 20 -5.11 19.28 -13.13
N ALA A 21 -4.48 19.05 -14.29
CA ALA A 21 -4.72 19.84 -15.50
C ALA A 21 -6.18 19.72 -15.99
N ILE A 22 -6.74 18.50 -16.01
CA ILE A 22 -8.15 18.27 -16.38
C ILE A 22 -9.09 18.95 -15.38
N TYR A 23 -8.77 18.92 -14.08
CA TYR A 23 -9.55 19.60 -13.06
C TYR A 23 -9.57 21.12 -13.26
N LEU A 24 -8.41 21.72 -13.54
CA LEU A 24 -8.31 23.16 -13.77
C LEU A 24 -9.01 23.61 -15.06
N ASP A 25 -8.98 22.77 -16.09
CA ASP A 25 -9.60 23.06 -17.39
C ASP A 25 -11.12 22.80 -17.42
N SER A 26 -11.55 21.67 -16.85
CA SER A 26 -12.89 21.09 -17.07
C SER A 26 -13.64 20.73 -15.77
N GLY A 27 -13.10 21.08 -14.59
CA GLY A 27 -13.75 20.91 -13.30
C GLY A 27 -13.70 19.48 -12.71
N LEU A 28 -14.21 19.37 -11.48
CA LEU A 28 -14.12 18.14 -10.67
C LEU A 28 -14.80 16.93 -11.30
N GLU A 29 -16.00 17.11 -11.86
CA GLU A 29 -16.79 15.99 -12.37
C GLU A 29 -16.08 15.29 -13.53
N THR A 30 -15.46 16.07 -14.42
CA THR A 30 -14.68 15.57 -15.56
C THR A 30 -13.42 14.87 -15.10
N ALA A 31 -12.65 15.49 -14.20
CA ALA A 31 -11.44 14.90 -13.63
C ALA A 31 -11.74 13.59 -12.89
N ARG A 32 -12.80 13.56 -12.09
CA ARG A 32 -13.26 12.36 -11.37
C ARG A 32 -13.63 11.24 -12.33
N LYS A 33 -14.38 11.53 -13.40
CA LYS A 33 -14.76 10.52 -14.40
C LYS A 33 -13.52 9.93 -15.08
N TYR A 34 -12.55 10.77 -15.44
CA TYR A 34 -11.29 10.33 -16.03
C TYR A 34 -10.45 9.48 -15.07
N GLY A 35 -10.28 9.92 -13.82
CA GLY A 35 -9.52 9.18 -12.81
C GLY A 35 -10.14 7.81 -12.53
N LEU A 36 -11.45 7.77 -12.27
CA LEU A 36 -12.15 6.52 -12.00
C LEU A 36 -12.12 5.57 -13.20
N SER A 37 -12.24 6.04 -14.45
CA SER A 37 -12.19 5.13 -15.60
C SER A 37 -10.85 4.39 -15.75
N HIS A 38 -9.77 4.92 -15.18
CA HIS A 38 -8.44 4.31 -15.23
C HIS A 38 -8.08 3.53 -13.95
N LEU A 39 -8.72 3.84 -12.81
CA LEU A 39 -8.38 3.26 -11.51
C LEU A 39 -9.47 2.34 -10.95
N ILE A 40 -10.68 2.31 -11.52
CA ILE A 40 -11.82 1.60 -10.91
C ILE A 40 -11.54 0.12 -10.67
N TYR A 41 -10.85 -0.54 -11.60
CA TYR A 41 -10.49 -1.94 -11.47
C TYR A 41 -9.58 -2.16 -10.25
N GLU A 42 -8.52 -1.37 -10.12
CA GLU A 42 -7.57 -1.43 -8.99
C GLU A 42 -8.24 -1.09 -7.66
N VAL A 43 -9.17 -0.12 -7.65
CA VAL A 43 -9.93 0.27 -6.46
C VAL A 43 -10.85 -0.86 -6.00
N GLU A 44 -11.53 -1.54 -6.93
CA GLU A 44 -12.45 -2.64 -6.62
C GLU A 44 -11.72 -3.90 -6.14
N HIS A 45 -10.50 -4.14 -6.61
CA HIS A 45 -9.72 -5.35 -6.31
C HIS A 45 -8.57 -5.09 -5.34
N ILE A 46 -8.54 -3.93 -4.66
CA ILE A 46 -7.43 -3.55 -3.77
C ILE A 46 -7.21 -4.55 -2.62
N TYR A 47 -8.28 -5.22 -2.19
CA TYR A 47 -8.25 -6.23 -1.13
C TYR A 47 -7.77 -7.61 -1.60
N GLU A 48 -7.65 -7.83 -2.91
CA GLU A 48 -7.14 -9.09 -3.47
C GLU A 48 -5.60 -9.12 -3.51
N ASN A 49 -4.96 -7.97 -3.32
CA ASN A 49 -3.51 -7.85 -3.17
C ASN A 49 -3.12 -7.95 -1.69
N ASP A 50 -2.81 -9.16 -1.22
CA ASP A 50 -2.29 -9.42 0.13
C ASP A 50 -1.03 -8.58 0.46
N ASP A 51 -0.24 -8.20 -0.55
CA ASP A 51 0.98 -7.40 -0.40
C ASP A 51 0.72 -5.95 0.05
N LEU A 52 -0.51 -5.45 -0.06
CA LEU A 52 -0.88 -4.09 0.36
C LEU A 52 -1.29 -4.00 1.83
N ILE A 53 -1.49 -5.13 2.51
CA ILE A 53 -1.97 -5.15 3.89
C ILE A 53 -0.77 -5.11 4.82
N ASP A 54 -0.59 -3.98 5.51
CA ASP A 54 0.31 -3.91 6.66
C ASP A 54 -0.31 -4.68 7.84
N PHE A 55 -0.04 -5.98 7.89
CA PHE A 55 -0.55 -6.88 8.91
C PHE A 55 -0.14 -6.46 10.33
N LYS A 56 1.01 -5.79 10.50
CA LYS A 56 1.45 -5.31 11.82
C LYS A 56 0.59 -4.14 12.28
N THR A 57 0.36 -3.17 11.40
CA THR A 57 -0.50 -2.02 11.67
C THR A 57 -1.94 -2.49 11.93
N ALA A 58 -2.48 -3.38 11.09
CA ALA A 58 -3.82 -3.92 11.26
C ALA A 58 -3.99 -4.64 12.62
N LEU A 59 -3.01 -5.47 13.01
CA LEU A 59 -3.06 -6.17 14.30
C LEU A 59 -2.92 -5.20 15.49
N GLN A 60 -2.08 -4.18 15.36
CA GLN A 60 -1.92 -3.15 16.37
C GLN A 60 -3.22 -2.39 16.62
N GLU A 61 -3.87 -1.91 15.56
CA GLU A 61 -5.15 -1.20 15.66
C GLU A 61 -6.24 -2.07 16.29
N HIS A 62 -6.31 -3.34 15.90
CA HIS A 62 -7.26 -4.30 16.48
C HIS A 62 -7.02 -4.51 17.97
N SER A 63 -5.77 -4.77 18.36
CA SER A 63 -5.41 -5.01 19.76
C SER A 63 -5.65 -3.77 20.62
N GLN A 64 -5.24 -2.61 20.15
CA GLN A 64 -5.38 -1.35 20.89
C GLN A 64 -6.86 -0.96 21.03
N SER A 65 -7.68 -1.25 20.01
CA SER A 65 -9.13 -1.03 20.09
C SER A 65 -9.78 -1.91 21.15
N LYS A 66 -9.49 -3.21 21.12
CA LYS A 66 -10.17 -4.25 21.92
C LYS A 66 -9.63 -4.43 23.33
N TYR A 67 -8.30 -4.43 23.47
CA TYR A 67 -7.59 -4.74 24.71
C TYR A 67 -6.93 -3.51 25.34
N LYS A 68 -6.96 -2.35 24.66
CA LYS A 68 -6.29 -1.11 25.10
C LYS A 68 -4.78 -1.25 25.26
N ASP A 69 -4.19 -2.18 24.51
CA ASP A 69 -2.78 -2.48 24.55
C ASP A 69 -2.24 -2.85 23.16
N VAL A 70 -0.93 -2.72 22.96
CA VAL A 70 -0.25 -3.02 21.70
C VAL A 70 0.25 -4.48 21.68
N PRO A 71 0.23 -5.16 20.51
CA PRO A 71 0.72 -6.52 20.40
C PRO A 71 2.23 -6.58 20.63
N THR A 72 2.68 -7.52 21.44
CA THR A 72 4.09 -7.78 21.71
C THR A 72 4.55 -9.00 20.92
N TYR A 73 5.67 -8.87 20.22
CA TYR A 73 6.22 -9.96 19.42
C TYR A 73 7.40 -10.61 20.15
N GLU A 74 7.34 -11.92 20.33
CA GLU A 74 8.37 -12.69 21.04
C GLU A 74 9.04 -13.70 20.10
N LEU A 75 10.38 -13.76 20.16
CA LEU A 75 11.15 -14.79 19.44
C LEU A 75 11.02 -16.12 20.18
N LEU A 76 10.28 -17.05 19.57
CA LEU A 76 10.06 -18.39 20.12
C LEU A 76 11.15 -19.38 19.72
N GLY A 77 11.90 -19.08 18.66
CA GLY A 77 13.01 -19.90 18.21
C GLY A 77 13.60 -19.41 16.90
N GLU A 78 14.84 -19.83 16.66
CA GLU A 78 15.56 -19.61 15.41
C GLU A 78 16.28 -20.90 14.98
N ASP A 79 16.31 -21.17 13.69
CA ASP A 79 16.93 -22.37 13.11
C ASP A 79 17.56 -22.08 11.74
N GLY A 80 18.46 -22.95 11.28
CA GLY A 80 19.16 -22.83 10.00
C GLY A 80 20.46 -22.00 10.06
N PRO A 81 21.25 -22.00 8.97
CA PRO A 81 22.54 -21.31 8.91
C PRO A 81 22.36 -19.79 8.89
N ASP A 82 23.38 -19.03 9.32
CA ASP A 82 23.29 -17.58 9.49
C ASP A 82 22.82 -16.81 8.22
N HIS A 83 23.10 -17.34 7.04
CA HIS A 83 22.71 -16.74 5.75
C HIS A 83 21.29 -17.11 5.29
N ALA A 84 20.60 -17.99 6.00
CA ALA A 84 19.25 -18.46 5.70
C ALA A 84 18.48 -18.81 6.99
N LYS A 85 18.64 -17.98 8.02
CA LYS A 85 18.04 -18.20 9.35
C LYS A 85 16.52 -18.05 9.26
N LEU A 86 15.81 -19.03 9.80
CA LEU A 86 14.36 -19.04 9.96
C LEU A 86 14.02 -18.60 11.38
N PHE A 87 13.08 -17.66 11.52
CA PHE A 87 12.64 -17.15 12.81
C PHE A 87 11.19 -17.54 13.07
N LYS A 88 10.90 -18.02 14.27
CA LYS A 88 9.55 -18.28 14.75
C LYS A 88 9.16 -17.18 15.74
N ILE A 89 8.15 -16.39 15.38
CA ILE A 89 7.66 -15.28 16.21
C ILE A 89 6.25 -15.60 16.72
N GLY A 90 6.00 -15.34 18.00
CA GLY A 90 4.67 -15.36 18.62
C GLY A 90 4.15 -13.94 18.85
N VAL A 91 2.83 -13.77 18.82
CA VAL A 91 2.11 -12.51 19.12
C VAL A 91 0.86 -12.80 19.93
#